data_AF-A0A1Z9E9G1-F1
#
_entry.id   AF-A0A1Z9E9G1-F1
#
_cell.length_a   1.000
_cell.length_b   1.000
_cell.length_c   1.000
_cell.angle_alpha   90.00
_cell.angle_beta   90.00
_cell.angle_gamma   90.00
#
_symmetry.space_group_name_H-M   'P 1'
#
loop_
_entity.id
_entity.type
_entity.pdbx_description
1 polymer ?
#
loop_
_entity_poly.entity_id
_entity_poly.type
_entity_poly.pdbx_seq_one_letter_code
_entity_poly.pdbx_strand_id
1 'polypeptide(L)'
;MTNQLELPPDFIHEAPKGFHYEVDLFRRNIFRICIVNDGFFSYTDVAPKSVWGFYDVKKRRYSAPINYSKQGNPVDINDTRPYTAMQLNLNPLEAALYG
;
A
#
# COMPACT_ATOMS: atom_id res chain seq x y z
N MET A 1 -14.95 10.58 13.76
CA MET A 1 -14.09 9.49 14.28
C MET A 1 -13.92 8.49 13.16
N THR A 2 -12.77 8.47 12.49
CA THR A 2 -12.47 7.50 11.45
C THR A 2 -12.14 6.19 12.16
N ASN A 3 -12.93 5.14 11.96
CA ASN A 3 -12.54 3.81 12.43
C ASN A 3 -11.26 3.41 11.69
N GLN A 4 -10.11 3.55 12.33
CA GLN A 4 -8.88 2.94 11.85
C GLN A 4 -9.09 1.43 11.91
N LEU A 5 -9.07 0.79 10.74
CA LEU A 5 -9.13 -0.66 10.64
C LEU A 5 -7.72 -1.22 10.89
N GLU A 6 -7.66 -2.44 11.42
CA GLU A 6 -6.39 -3.15 11.58
C GLU A 6 -5.86 -3.63 10.21
N LEU A 7 -4.54 -3.77 10.12
CA LEU A 7 -3.90 -4.37 8.96
C LEU A 7 -4.38 -5.82 8.78
N PRO A 8 -4.48 -6.32 7.53
CA PRO A 8 -4.74 -7.73 7.31
C PRO A 8 -3.70 -8.60 8.03
N PRO A 9 -4.10 -9.74 8.60
CA PRO A 9 -3.19 -10.59 9.40
C PRO A 9 -2.07 -11.24 8.57
N ASP A 10 -2.20 -11.26 7.24
CA ASP A 10 -1.21 -11.76 6.29
C ASP A 10 -0.37 -10.63 5.65
N PHE A 11 -0.46 -9.40 6.18
CA PHE A 11 0.37 -8.28 5.76
C PHE A 11 1.77 -8.40 6.39
N ILE A 12 2.78 -8.63 5.57
CA ILE A 12 4.14 -9.00 6.02
C ILE A 12 5.11 -7.83 6.19
N HIS A 13 4.71 -6.62 5.80
CA HIS A 13 5.63 -5.48 5.76
C HIS A 13 5.62 -4.70 7.07
N GLU A 14 6.82 -4.33 7.52
CA GLU A 14 6.99 -3.29 8.54
C GLU A 14 7.07 -1.92 7.87
N ALA A 15 6.49 -0.91 8.53
CA ALA A 15 6.52 0.43 7.98
C ALA A 15 7.97 0.95 7.95
N PRO A 16 8.41 1.58 6.83
CA PRO A 16 9.72 2.19 6.76
C PRO A 16 9.90 3.31 7.79
N LYS A 17 11.15 3.65 8.09
CA LYS A 17 11.47 4.73 9.04
C LYS A 17 10.80 6.06 8.64
N GLY A 18 10.05 6.65 9.58
CA GLY A 18 9.33 7.91 9.37
C GLY A 18 7.99 7.75 8.63
N PHE A 19 7.47 6.52 8.56
CA PHE A 19 6.17 6.21 8.01
C PHE A 19 5.41 5.26 8.92
N HIS A 20 4.08 5.27 8.80
CA HIS A 20 3.20 4.26 9.36
C HIS A 20 2.11 3.87 8.34
N TYR A 21 1.45 2.73 8.57
CA TYR A 21 0.32 2.31 7.76
C TYR A 21 -1.01 2.71 8.40
N GLU A 22 -1.96 3.09 7.57
CA GLU A 22 -3.36 3.27 7.95
C GLU A 22 -4.25 2.45 7.02
N VAL A 23 -5.32 1.87 7.56
CA VAL A 23 -6.30 1.12 6.75
C VAL A 23 -7.65 1.80 6.78
N ASP A 24 -8.23 1.97 5.59
CA ASP A 24 -9.57 2.52 5.41
C ASP A 24 -10.43 1.63 4.50
N LEU A 25 -11.75 1.73 4.66
CA LEU A 25 -12.71 1.02 3.81
C LEU A 25 -12.86 1.75 2.47
N PHE A 26 -12.32 1.16 1.40
CA PHE A 26 -12.40 1.72 0.07
C PHE A 26 -13.75 1.41 -0.61
N ARG A 27 -14.15 0.14 -0.58
CA ARG A 27 -15.44 -0.38 -1.11
C ARG A 27 -15.87 -1.59 -0.28
N ARG A 28 -17.06 -2.11 -0.53
CA ARG A 28 -17.56 -3.32 0.15
C ARG A 28 -16.55 -4.47 0.03
N ASN A 29 -16.02 -4.91 1.18
CA ASN A 29 -14.99 -5.94 1.34
C ASN A 29 -13.61 -5.61 0.73
N ILE A 30 -13.36 -4.36 0.32
CA ILE A 30 -12.05 -3.94 -0.20
C ILE A 30 -11.52 -2.86 0.73
N PHE A 31 -10.41 -3.17 1.38
CA PHE A 31 -9.67 -2.23 2.19
C PHE A 31 -8.59 -1.56 1.36
N ARG A 32 -8.32 -0.29 1.65
CA ARG A 32 -7.19 0.45 1.14
C ARG A 32 -6.19 0.60 2.28
N ILE A 33 -4.97 0.18 2.02
CA ILE A 33 -3.84 0.35 2.92
C ILE A 33 -3.08 1.57 2.42
N CYS A 34 -3.02 2.61 3.25
CA CYS A 34 -2.25 3.81 3.01
C CYS A 34 -0.93 3.73 3.78
N ILE A 35 0.12 4.29 3.19
CA ILE A 35 1.37 4.62 3.87
C ILE A 35 1.39 6.13 4.10
N VAL A 36 1.54 6.54 5.35
CA VAL A 36 1.48 7.93 5.82
C VAL A 36 2.88 8.38 6.19
N ASN A 37 3.26 9.58 5.76
CA ASN A 37 4.56 10.15 6.08
C ASN A 37 4.47 10.98 7.38
N ASP A 38 5.29 10.62 8.37
CA ASP A 38 5.35 11.27 9.69
C ASP A 38 6.17 12.57 9.70
N GLY A 39 6.69 12.98 8.54
CA GLY A 39 7.44 14.21 8.38
C GLY A 39 6.60 15.47 8.56
N PHE A 40 7.28 16.59 8.74
CA PHE A 40 6.68 17.92 8.80
C PHE A 40 6.67 18.56 7.42
N PHE A 41 5.51 19.07 7.00
CA PHE A 41 5.31 19.68 5.69
C PHE A 41 4.86 21.11 5.86
N SER A 42 5.61 22.07 5.33
CA SER A 42 5.32 23.50 5.49
C SER A 42 4.01 23.96 4.83
N TYR A 43 3.44 23.14 3.95
CA TYR A 43 2.23 23.46 3.18
C TYR A 43 0.95 22.82 3.74
N THR A 44 1.05 21.98 4.78
CA THR A 44 -0.12 21.29 5.34
C THR A 44 0.11 20.84 6.78
N ASP A 45 -0.94 20.94 7.60
CA ASP A 45 -0.97 20.38 8.95
C ASP A 45 -1.40 18.90 8.97
N VAL A 46 -1.75 18.34 7.82
CA VAL A 46 -2.21 16.94 7.69
C VAL A 46 -1.09 16.11 7.08
N ALA A 47 -0.72 15.04 7.77
CA ALA A 47 0.29 14.10 7.29
C ALA A 47 -0.08 13.59 5.89
N PRO A 48 0.75 13.81 4.86
CA PRO A 48 0.46 13.36 3.51
C PRO A 48 0.51 11.83 3.48
N LYS A 49 -0.47 11.25 2.79
CA LYS A 49 -0.61 9.81 2.65
C LYS A 49 -0.61 9.38 1.19
N SER A 50 -0.03 8.22 0.94
CA SER A 50 -0.02 7.54 -0.36
C SER A 50 -0.68 6.17 -0.22
N VAL A 51 -1.23 5.64 -1.31
CA VAL A 51 -1.79 4.29 -1.28
C VAL A 51 -0.66 3.29 -1.43
N TRP A 52 -0.49 2.43 -0.43
CA TRP A 52 0.39 1.26 -0.54
C TRP A 52 -0.25 0.21 -1.46
N GLY A 53 -1.53 -0.12 -1.24
CA GLY A 53 -2.26 -1.11 -2.02
C GLY A 53 -3.69 -1.34 -1.55
N PHE A 54 -4.34 -2.33 -2.15
CA PHE A 54 -5.71 -2.73 -1.82
C PHE A 54 -5.76 -4.19 -1.38
N TYR A 55 -6.68 -4.52 -0.47
CA TYR A 55 -6.89 -5.88 0.03
C TYR A 55 -8.37 -6.26 -0.07
N ASP A 56 -8.68 -7.34 -0.79
CA ASP A 56 -10.01 -7.93 -0.85
C ASP A 56 -10.16 -8.96 0.29
N VAL A 57 -11.00 -8.64 1.28
CA VAL A 57 -11.21 -9.47 2.48
C VAL A 57 -11.84 -10.82 2.15
N LYS A 58 -12.71 -10.88 1.13
CA LYS A 58 -13.38 -12.12 0.75
C LYS A 58 -12.44 -13.06 0.00
N LYS A 59 -11.63 -12.50 -0.89
CA LYS A 59 -10.70 -13.27 -1.72
C LYS A 59 -9.33 -13.45 -1.07
N ARG A 60 -9.06 -12.75 0.03
CA ARG A 60 -7.77 -12.69 0.72
C ARG A 60 -6.63 -12.40 -0.25
N ARG A 61 -6.79 -11.32 -1.01
CA ARG A 61 -5.88 -11.00 -2.14
C ARG A 61 -5.50 -9.54 -2.16
N TYR A 62 -4.22 -9.30 -2.38
CA TYR A 62 -3.65 -7.96 -2.56
C TYR A 62 -3.75 -7.52 -4.01
N SER A 63 -3.79 -6.21 -4.22
CA SER A 63 -3.75 -5.62 -5.56
C SER A 63 -2.95 -4.33 -5.55
N ALA A 64 -2.15 -4.15 -6.59
CA ALA A 64 -1.39 -2.92 -6.81
C ALA A 64 -2.34 -1.72 -6.95
N PRO A 65 -1.97 -0.56 -6.43
CA PRO A 65 -2.74 0.66 -6.68
C PRO A 65 -2.48 1.20 -8.09
N ILE A 66 -3.50 1.77 -8.74
CA ILE A 66 -3.30 2.64 -9.91
C ILE A 66 -3.28 4.10 -9.44
N ASN A 67 -4.22 4.47 -8.59
CA ASN A 67 -4.28 5.76 -7.92
C ASN A 67 -5.15 5.64 -6.66
N TYR A 68 -5.40 6.77 -5.97
CA TYR A 68 -6.19 6.78 -4.74
C TYR A 68 -7.62 6.23 -4.90
N SER A 69 -8.22 6.39 -6.08
CA SER A 69 -9.61 6.01 -6.38
C SER A 69 -9.74 4.75 -7.24
N LYS A 70 -8.63 4.08 -7.58
CA LYS A 70 -8.61 2.95 -8.52
C LYS A 70 -7.60 1.87 -8.13
N GLN A 71 -8.14 0.67 -7.93
CA GLN A 71 -7.41 -0.59 -7.78
C GLN A 71 -6.87 -1.05 -9.14
N GLY A 72 -5.64 -1.59 -9.14
CA GLY A 72 -4.99 -2.23 -10.27
C GLY A 72 -5.02 -3.75 -10.21
N ASN A 73 -3.98 -4.36 -10.77
CA ASN A 73 -3.90 -5.81 -10.91
C ASN A 73 -3.61 -6.49 -9.56
N PRO A 74 -4.06 -7.74 -9.39
CA PRO A 74 -3.68 -8.57 -8.25
C PRO A 74 -2.17 -8.80 -8.19
N VAL A 75 -1.62 -8.88 -6.99
CA VAL A 75 -0.20 -9.11 -6.73
C VAL A 75 -0.01 -10.13 -5.62
N ASP A 76 1.14 -10.81 -5.62
CA ASP A 76 1.61 -11.61 -4.48
C ASP A 76 2.24 -10.65 -3.45
N ILE A 77 1.85 -10.79 -2.18
CA ILE A 77 2.40 -9.96 -1.10
C ILE A 77 3.91 -10.13 -0.95
N ASN A 78 4.46 -11.29 -1.32
CA ASN A 78 5.90 -11.56 -1.26
C ASN A 78 6.69 -10.81 -2.34
N ASP A 79 6.03 -10.39 -3.43
CA ASP A 79 6.61 -9.59 -4.50
C ASP A 79 6.24 -8.10 -4.36
N THR A 80 6.04 -7.64 -3.12
CA THR A 80 5.77 -6.23 -2.83
C THR A 80 6.80 -5.65 -1.89
N ARG A 81 6.80 -4.32 -1.75
CA ARG A 81 7.78 -3.60 -0.94
C ARG A 81 7.07 -2.87 0.19
N PRO A 82 7.79 -2.53 1.28
CA PRO A 82 7.22 -1.74 2.37
C PRO A 82 6.57 -0.42 1.92
N TYR A 83 7.11 0.23 0.88
CA TYR A 83 6.57 1.49 0.37
C TYR A 83 5.37 1.33 -0.57
N THR A 84 5.22 0.20 -1.27
CA THR A 84 4.19 0.04 -2.31
C THR A 84 3.94 -1.42 -2.70
N ALA A 85 2.70 -1.73 -3.06
CA ALA A 85 2.31 -2.98 -3.71
C ALA A 85 2.49 -2.97 -5.23
N MET A 86 2.95 -1.86 -5.82
CA MET A 86 3.25 -1.78 -7.25
C MET A 86 4.42 -2.70 -7.61
N GLN A 87 4.25 -3.48 -8.67
CA GLN A 87 5.28 -4.36 -9.23
C GLN A 87 6.30 -3.55 -10.03
N LEU A 88 7.55 -4.00 -10.05
CA LEU A 88 8.57 -3.37 -10.87
C LEU A 88 8.33 -3.69 -12.34
N ASN A 89 8.48 -2.69 -13.20
CA ASN A 89 8.44 -2.87 -14.65
C ASN A 89 9.88 -2.93 -15.19
N LEU A 90 10.63 -3.96 -14.79
CA LEU A 90 12.02 -4.11 -15.17
C LEU A 90 12.14 -4.69 -16.58
N ASN A 91 13.06 -4.13 -17.36
CA ASN A 91 13.52 -4.81 -18.58
C ASN A 91 14.45 -6.00 -18.23
N PRO A 92 14.78 -6.89 -19.17
CA PRO A 92 15.59 -8.08 -18.88
C PRO A 92 16.96 -7.79 -18.24
N LEU A 93 17.61 -6.68 -18.61
CA LEU A 93 18.89 -6.29 -18.03
C LEU A 93 18.73 -5.81 -16.58
N GLU A 94 17.71 -4.98 -16.32
CA GLU A 94 17.40 -4.50 -14.98
C GLU A 94 16.97 -5.64 -14.06
N ALA A 95 16.21 -6.62 -14.58
CA ALA A 95 15.84 -7.81 -13.82
C ALA A 95 17.06 -8.65 -13.40
N ALA A 96 18.09 -8.74 -14.25
CA ALA A 96 19.32 -9.44 -13.90
C ALA A 96 20.16 -8.72 -12.83
N LEU A 97 20.00 -7.40 -12.67
CA LEU A 97 20.80 -6.57 -11.76
C LEU A 97 20.07 -6.20 -10.46
N TYR A 98 18.74 -6.06 -10.52
CA TYR A 98 17.91 -5.46 -9.47
C TYR A 98 16.61 -6.21 -9.17
N GLY A 99 16.36 -7.31 -9.89
CA GLY A 99 15.20 -8.19 -9.67
C GLY A 99 15.30 -9.03 -8.41
#